data_AF-A0A0H3YA03-F1
#
_entry.id   AF-A0A0H3YA03-F1
#
_cell.length_a   1.000
_cell.length_b   1.000
_cell.length_c   1.000
_cell.angle_alpha   90.00
_cell.angle_beta   90.00
_cell.angle_gamma   90.00
#
_symmetry.space_group_name_H-M   'P 1'
#
loop_
_entity.id
_entity.type
_entity.pdbx_description
1 polymer ?
#
loop_
_entity_poly.entity_id
_entity_poly.type
_entity_poly.pdbx_seq_one_letter_code
_entity_poly.pdbx_strand_id
1 'polypeptide(L)'
;MVEAACHRCGREWDYTGSSDHYGTCPNCKTSVKLHGGSERAEPSETAERCPDPSDRTTVEVDGEAVPVAEAVERLNESLEQVRATGEARGESLGELGRDVEARAETVADLRRGLEELAEYFKELMEEAGGEVDYDHIDPGRTVPSALENVDMEGFEA
;
A
#
# COMPACT_ATOMS: atom_id res chain seq x y z
N MET A 1 64.71 -15.23 10.74
CA MET A 1 64.48 -16.32 9.77
C MET A 1 63.09 -16.82 10.06
N VAL A 2 62.20 -16.83 9.06
CA VAL A 2 60.79 -17.20 9.25
C VAL A 2 60.54 -18.47 8.44
N GLU A 3 60.06 -19.53 9.10
CA GLU A 3 59.62 -20.74 8.43
C GLU A 3 58.34 -20.44 7.64
N ALA A 4 58.38 -20.63 6.32
CA ALA A 4 57.29 -20.31 5.43
C ALA A 4 56.77 -21.58 4.75
N ALA A 5 55.45 -21.77 4.74
CA ALA A 5 54.80 -22.90 4.08
C ALA A 5 53.86 -22.41 2.96
N CYS A 6 54.02 -22.93 1.75
CA CYS A 6 53.18 -22.53 0.63
C CYS A 6 51.82 -23.24 0.69
N HIS A 7 50.74 -22.48 0.86
CA HIS A 7 49.37 -23.00 0.83
C HIS A 7 48.98 -23.67 -0.50
N ARG A 8 49.69 -23.37 -1.60
CA ARG A 8 49.36 -23.91 -2.93
C ARG A 8 50.09 -25.21 -3.26
N CYS A 9 51.38 -25.32 -2.93
CA CYS A 9 52.19 -26.49 -3.28
C CYS A 9 52.74 -27.25 -2.07
N GLY A 10 52.40 -26.85 -0.85
CA GLY A 10 52.82 -27.49 0.39
C GLY A 10 54.31 -27.43 0.69
N ARG A 11 55.11 -26.67 -0.07
CA ARG A 11 56.56 -26.59 0.14
C ARG A 11 56.87 -25.68 1.31
N GLU A 12 57.71 -26.17 2.21
CA GLU A 12 58.28 -25.42 3.32
C GLU A 12 59.68 -24.92 2.95
N TRP A 13 60.03 -23.70 3.36
CA TRP A 13 61.36 -23.15 3.19
C TRP A 13 61.64 -22.03 4.20
N ASP A 14 62.91 -21.80 4.49
CA ASP A 14 63.37 -20.67 5.28
C ASP A 14 63.35 -19.39 4.46
N TYR A 15 62.47 -18.45 4.81
CA TYR A 15 62.43 -17.16 4.16
C TYR A 15 63.51 -16.22 4.72
N THR A 16 64.39 -15.75 3.82
CA THR A 16 65.50 -14.83 4.12
C THR A 16 65.34 -13.45 3.49
N GLY A 17 64.17 -13.14 2.93
CA GLY A 17 63.89 -11.84 2.31
C GLY A 17 63.53 -10.76 3.33
N SER A 18 63.42 -9.53 2.86
CA SER A 18 63.24 -8.33 3.70
C SER A 18 61.79 -8.01 4.06
N SER A 19 60.81 -8.79 3.60
CA SER A 19 59.37 -8.52 3.79
C SER A 19 58.79 -9.42 4.89
N ASP A 20 58.12 -8.83 5.87
CA ASP A 20 57.60 -9.55 7.04
C ASP A 20 56.16 -10.07 6.85
N HIS A 21 55.47 -9.64 5.79
CA HIS A 21 54.06 -9.97 5.57
C HIS A 21 53.84 -10.99 4.45
N TYR A 22 54.66 -10.93 3.40
CA TYR A 22 54.51 -11.78 2.23
C TYR A 22 55.87 -12.18 1.67
N GLY A 23 55.98 -13.46 1.31
CA GLY A 23 57.12 -14.06 0.63
C GLY A 23 56.67 -14.81 -0.61
N THR A 24 57.51 -14.86 -1.64
CA THR A 24 57.19 -15.59 -2.87
C THR A 24 57.70 -17.02 -2.75
N CYS A 25 56.82 -18.01 -2.94
CA CYS A 25 57.21 -19.41 -2.92
C CYS A 25 58.27 -19.67 -4.01
N PRO A 26 59.44 -20.23 -3.67
CA PRO A 26 60.50 -20.46 -4.65
C PRO A 26 60.09 -21.45 -5.74
N ASN A 27 59.18 -22.38 -5.43
CA ASN A 27 58.72 -23.44 -6.32
C ASN A 27 57.64 -22.96 -7.31
N CYS A 28 56.48 -22.53 -6.81
CA CYS A 28 55.34 -22.19 -7.66
C CYS A 28 55.12 -20.68 -7.89
N LYS A 29 56.03 -19.84 -7.39
CA LYS A 29 55.98 -18.36 -7.45
C LYS A 29 54.72 -17.72 -6.89
N THR A 30 53.91 -18.48 -6.14
CA THR A 30 52.71 -17.96 -5.48
C THR A 30 53.12 -17.08 -4.29
N SER A 31 52.45 -15.94 -4.13
CA SER A 31 52.62 -15.08 -2.95
C SER A 31 52.04 -15.76 -1.71
N VAL A 32 52.88 -15.99 -0.72
CA VAL A 32 52.52 -16.67 0.53
C VAL A 32 52.61 -15.65 1.66
N LYS A 33 51.55 -15.58 2.48
CA LYS A 33 51.55 -14.74 3.67
C LYS A 33 52.51 -15.34 4.69
N LEU A 34 53.50 -14.58 5.12
CA LEU A 34 54.45 -15.01 6.13
C LEU A 34 53.81 -14.77 7.49
N HIS A 35 53.75 -15.80 8.34
CA HIS A 35 53.35 -15.64 9.73
C HIS A 35 54.54 -15.11 10.53
N GLY A 36 55.01 -13.92 10.18
CA GLY A 36 55.86 -13.13 11.07
C GLY A 36 55.03 -12.81 12.32
N GLY A 37 55.57 -13.12 13.50
CA GLY A 37 54.87 -13.06 14.79
C GLY A 37 54.27 -11.69 15.10
N SER A 38 53.08 -11.42 14.56
CA SER A 38 52.08 -10.61 15.23
C SER A 38 51.38 -11.58 16.14
N GLU A 39 51.63 -11.46 17.43
CA GLU A 39 50.73 -11.98 18.46
C GLU A 39 49.31 -11.67 17.97
N ARG A 40 48.57 -12.72 17.64
CA ARG A 40 47.15 -12.63 17.40
C ARG A 40 46.61 -12.08 18.70
N ALA A 41 46.20 -10.81 18.71
CA ALA A 41 45.39 -10.30 19.80
C ALA A 41 44.27 -11.32 19.95
N GLU A 42 44.31 -12.08 21.05
CA GLU A 42 43.22 -12.96 21.40
C GLU A 42 41.98 -12.06 21.40
N PRO A 43 40.87 -12.50 20.78
CA PRO A 43 39.64 -11.71 20.84
C PRO A 43 39.40 -11.48 22.34
N SER A 44 39.47 -10.22 22.78
CA SER A 44 39.26 -9.97 24.19
C SER A 44 37.87 -10.50 24.52
N GLU A 45 37.74 -11.27 25.59
CA GLU A 45 36.44 -11.78 26.06
C GLU A 45 35.45 -10.65 26.38
N THR A 46 35.91 -9.40 26.31
CA THR A 46 35.19 -8.15 26.54
C THR A 46 34.72 -7.43 25.27
N ALA A 47 34.98 -7.94 24.06
CA ALA A 47 34.45 -7.34 22.84
C ALA A 47 32.94 -7.60 22.74
N GLU A 48 32.13 -6.59 23.07
CA GLU A 48 30.67 -6.66 22.92
C GLU A 48 30.30 -6.97 21.46
N ARG A 49 29.62 -8.10 21.28
CA ARG A 49 29.06 -8.51 20.00
C ARG A 49 28.03 -7.45 19.60
N CYS A 50 28.17 -6.84 18.42
CA CYS A 50 27.11 -5.99 17.86
C CYS A 50 25.79 -6.79 17.85
N PRO A 51 24.70 -6.29 18.45
CA PRO A 51 23.41 -6.97 18.47
C PRO A 51 22.96 -7.25 17.03
N ASP A 52 22.62 -8.50 16.71
CA ASP A 52 22.03 -8.82 15.42
C ASP A 52 20.59 -8.28 15.43
N PRO A 53 20.12 -7.59 14.37
CA PRO A 53 18.72 -7.16 14.29
C PRO A 53 17.72 -8.33 14.41
N SER A 54 18.16 -9.56 14.15
CA SER A 54 17.37 -10.79 14.35
C SER A 54 17.22 -11.19 15.82
N ASP A 55 18.03 -10.62 16.73
CA ASP A 55 17.93 -10.84 18.19
C ASP A 55 16.87 -9.93 18.83
N ARG A 56 16.22 -9.05 18.06
CA ARG A 56 15.25 -8.08 18.55
C ARG A 56 13.92 -8.77 18.85
N THR A 57 13.63 -8.96 20.13
CA THR A 57 12.40 -9.60 20.63
C THR A 57 11.25 -8.63 20.86
N THR A 58 11.53 -7.33 20.77
CA THR A 58 10.58 -6.24 21.04
C THR A 58 10.57 -5.21 19.92
N VAL A 59 9.42 -4.57 19.72
CA VAL A 59 9.17 -3.48 18.77
C VAL A 59 8.49 -2.33 19.49
N GLU A 60 8.67 -1.10 19.01
CA GLU A 60 7.97 0.05 19.57
C GLU A 60 6.59 0.20 18.93
N VAL A 61 5.56 0.12 19.75
CA VAL A 61 4.16 0.38 19.37
C VAL A 61 3.66 1.51 20.26
N ASP A 62 3.21 2.61 19.65
CA ASP A 62 2.73 3.81 20.35
C ASP A 62 3.72 4.37 21.41
N GLY A 63 5.03 4.22 21.15
CA GLY A 63 6.09 4.68 22.04
C GLY A 63 6.42 3.72 23.19
N GLU A 64 5.86 2.52 23.21
CA GLU A 64 6.14 1.46 24.18
C GLU A 64 6.87 0.28 23.52
N ALA A 65 7.91 -0.25 24.16
CA ALA A 65 8.59 -1.45 23.69
C ALA A 65 7.80 -2.71 24.06
N VAL A 66 7.16 -3.34 23.08
CA VAL A 66 6.26 -4.48 23.23
C VAL A 66 6.89 -5.73 22.60
N PRO A 67 6.72 -6.94 23.15
CA PRO A 67 7.15 -8.16 22.47
C PRO A 67 6.60 -8.27 21.05
N VAL A 68 7.42 -8.71 20.10
CA VAL A 68 7.01 -8.86 18.69
C VAL A 68 5.75 -9.72 18.55
N ALA A 69 5.65 -10.80 19.33
CA ALA A 69 4.48 -11.68 19.33
C ALA A 69 3.20 -10.93 19.70
N GLU A 70 3.22 -10.14 20.77
CA GLU A 70 2.08 -9.34 21.22
C GLU A 70 1.74 -8.23 20.22
N ALA A 71 2.74 -7.58 19.63
CA ALA A 71 2.51 -6.58 18.58
C ALA A 71 1.82 -7.19 17.34
N VAL A 72 2.19 -8.41 16.96
CA VAL A 72 1.53 -9.16 15.87
C VAL A 72 0.09 -9.52 16.24
N GLU A 73 -0.17 -9.94 17.48
CA GLU A 73 -1.53 -10.22 17.95
C GLU A 73 -2.42 -8.98 17.89
N ARG A 74 -1.93 -7.83 18.40
CA ARG A 74 -2.64 -6.54 18.32
C ARG A 74 -2.92 -6.12 16.88
N LEU A 75 -1.95 -6.32 15.98
CA LEU A 75 -2.14 -6.03 14.56
C LEU A 75 -3.19 -6.96 13.94
N ASN A 76 -3.19 -8.24 14.28
CA ASN A 76 -4.17 -9.20 13.76
C ASN A 76 -5.59 -8.83 14.21
N GLU A 77 -5.78 -8.47 15.48
CA GLU A 77 -7.07 -7.99 15.98
C GLU A 77 -7.53 -6.72 15.22
N SER A 78 -6.63 -5.77 15.00
CA SER A 78 -6.93 -4.56 14.24
C SER A 78 -7.32 -4.88 12.78
N LEU A 79 -6.65 -5.84 12.15
CA LEU A 79 -6.98 -6.30 10.80
C LEU A 79 -8.35 -6.98 10.73
N GLU A 80 -8.72 -7.76 11.75
CA GLU A 80 -10.05 -8.37 11.86
C GLU A 80 -11.14 -7.29 11.97
N GLN A 81 -10.93 -6.25 12.78
CA GLN A 81 -11.86 -5.12 12.89
C GLN A 81 -12.01 -4.34 11.58
N VAL A 82 -10.89 -4.09 10.87
CA VAL A 82 -10.92 -3.44 9.56
C VAL A 82 -11.67 -4.30 8.54
N ARG A 83 -11.46 -5.63 8.55
CA ARG A 83 -12.19 -6.55 7.67
C ARG A 83 -13.70 -6.51 7.93
N ALA A 84 -14.11 -6.63 9.20
CA ALA A 84 -15.52 -6.57 9.59
C ALA A 84 -16.18 -5.24 9.20
N THR A 85 -15.47 -4.12 9.39
CA THR A 85 -15.93 -2.79 8.96
C THR A 85 -16.07 -2.72 7.44
N GLY A 86 -15.12 -3.32 6.70
CA GLY A 86 -15.16 -3.41 5.25
C GLY A 86 -16.37 -4.20 4.74
N GLU A 87 -16.68 -5.33 5.37
CA GLU A 87 -17.85 -6.16 5.05
C GLU A 87 -19.16 -5.38 5.27
N ALA A 88 -19.33 -4.77 6.45
CA ALA A 88 -20.53 -3.98 6.76
C ALA A 88 -20.72 -2.79 5.80
N ARG A 89 -19.64 -2.11 5.40
CA ARG A 89 -19.69 -1.05 4.39
C ARG A 89 -20.05 -1.60 3.01
N GLY A 90 -19.51 -2.76 2.64
CA GLY A 90 -19.84 -3.44 1.38
C GLY A 90 -21.33 -3.77 1.26
N GLU A 91 -21.92 -4.31 2.34
CA GLU A 91 -23.36 -4.57 2.41
C GLU A 91 -24.18 -3.29 2.27
N SER A 92 -23.82 -2.25 3.03
CA SER A 92 -24.50 -0.94 3.00
C SER A 92 -24.46 -0.28 1.60
N LEU A 93 -23.30 -0.33 0.93
CA LEU A 93 -23.16 0.18 -0.43
C LEU A 93 -23.96 -0.66 -1.44
N GLY A 94 -24.04 -1.97 -1.23
CA GLY A 94 -24.87 -2.85 -2.04
C GLY A 94 -26.37 -2.56 -1.90
N GLU A 95 -26.83 -2.20 -0.70
CA GLU A 95 -28.20 -1.71 -0.46
C GLU A 95 -28.45 -0.37 -1.15
N LEU A 96 -27.57 0.60 -0.94
CA LEU A 96 -27.69 1.92 -1.57
C LEU A 96 -27.70 1.83 -3.10
N GLY A 97 -26.88 0.95 -3.69
CA GLY A 97 -26.85 0.72 -5.13
C GLY A 97 -28.21 0.24 -5.67
N ARG A 98 -28.87 -0.68 -4.97
CA ARG A 98 -30.22 -1.17 -5.32
C ARG A 98 -31.28 -0.06 -5.22
N ASP A 99 -31.19 0.78 -4.19
CA ASP A 99 -32.12 1.91 -4.02
C ASP A 99 -31.95 2.96 -5.12
N VAL A 100 -30.71 3.25 -5.53
CA VAL A 100 -30.42 4.16 -6.65
C VAL A 100 -30.99 3.62 -7.95
N GLU A 101 -30.83 2.33 -8.23
CA GLU A 101 -31.39 1.69 -9.42
C GLU A 101 -32.92 1.77 -9.45
N ALA A 102 -33.58 1.42 -8.34
CA ALA A 102 -35.05 1.52 -8.22
C ALA A 102 -35.56 2.97 -8.40
N ARG A 103 -34.82 3.96 -7.88
CA ARG A 103 -35.15 5.38 -8.09
C ARG A 103 -34.94 5.80 -9.55
N ALA A 104 -33.91 5.30 -10.21
CA ALA A 104 -33.65 5.59 -11.61
C ALA A 104 -34.79 5.08 -12.51
N GLU A 105 -35.29 3.86 -12.24
CA GLU A 105 -36.47 3.32 -12.91
C GLU A 105 -37.71 4.19 -12.68
N THR A 106 -37.96 4.60 -11.43
CA THR A 106 -39.08 5.51 -11.09
C THR A 106 -38.99 6.84 -11.85
N VAL A 107 -37.78 7.42 -11.96
CA VAL A 107 -37.56 8.66 -12.71
C VAL A 107 -37.81 8.44 -14.21
N ALA A 108 -37.40 7.30 -14.76
CA ALA A 108 -37.68 6.97 -16.16
C ALA A 108 -39.18 6.86 -16.43
N ASP A 109 -39.92 6.20 -15.52
CA ASP A 109 -41.37 6.09 -15.61
C ASP A 109 -42.07 7.45 -15.53
N LEU A 110 -41.64 8.32 -14.61
CA LEU A 110 -42.16 9.68 -14.49
C LEU A 110 -41.91 10.50 -15.76
N ARG A 111 -40.73 10.40 -16.37
CA ARG A 111 -40.41 11.09 -17.63
C ARG A 111 -41.34 10.63 -18.76
N ARG A 112 -41.50 9.32 -18.92
CA ARG A 112 -42.43 8.75 -19.91
C ARG A 112 -43.87 9.24 -19.67
N GLY A 113 -44.35 9.21 -18.42
CA GLY A 113 -45.69 9.70 -18.10
C GLY A 113 -45.87 11.20 -18.40
N LEU A 114 -44.83 12.01 -18.21
CA LEU A 114 -44.85 13.43 -18.59
C LEU A 114 -44.90 13.62 -20.11
N GLU A 115 -44.17 12.81 -20.89
CA GLU A 115 -44.23 12.81 -22.36
C GLU A 115 -45.64 12.45 -22.85
N GLU A 116 -46.24 11.38 -22.32
CA GLU A 116 -47.61 10.96 -22.66
C GLU A 116 -48.64 12.06 -22.32
N LEU A 117 -48.50 12.72 -21.16
CA LEU A 117 -49.36 13.84 -20.79
C LEU A 117 -49.18 15.04 -21.73
N ALA A 118 -47.94 15.35 -22.12
CA ALA A 118 -47.66 16.44 -23.04
C ALA A 118 -48.27 16.19 -24.42
N GLU A 119 -48.21 14.95 -24.92
CA GLU A 119 -48.87 14.54 -26.15
C GLU A 119 -50.40 14.66 -26.05
N TYR A 120 -50.99 14.19 -24.95
CA TYR A 120 -52.44 14.34 -24.71
C TYR A 120 -52.89 15.81 -24.73
N PHE A 121 -52.14 16.70 -24.06
CA PHE A 121 -52.46 18.13 -24.08
C PHE A 121 -52.29 18.76 -25.46
N LYS A 122 -51.30 18.30 -26.24
CA LYS A 122 -51.12 18.73 -27.63
C LYS A 122 -52.36 18.43 -28.46
N GLU A 123 -52.79 17.17 -28.44
CA GLU A 123 -53.97 16.73 -29.18
C GLU A 123 -55.22 17.52 -28.78
N LEU A 124 -55.43 17.73 -27.47
CA LEU A 124 -56.54 18.52 -26.95
C LEU A 124 -56.54 19.97 -27.46
N MET A 125 -55.37 20.61 -27.52
CA MET A 125 -55.25 21.99 -28.02
C MET A 125 -55.46 22.07 -29.53
N GLU A 126 -54.91 21.13 -30.29
CA GLU A 126 -55.11 21.03 -31.75
C GLU A 126 -56.59 20.81 -32.09
N GLU A 127 -57.30 19.95 -31.36
CA GLU A 127 -58.75 19.73 -31.50
C GLU A 127 -59.57 21.00 -31.18
N ALA A 128 -59.12 21.80 -30.21
CA ALA A 128 -59.75 23.07 -29.85
C ALA A 128 -59.44 24.21 -30.84
N GLY A 129 -58.63 23.95 -31.89
CA GLY A 129 -58.21 24.94 -32.89
C GLY A 129 -57.09 25.87 -32.43
N GLY A 130 -56.40 25.53 -31.34
CA GLY A 130 -55.19 26.22 -30.87
C GLY A 130 -53.93 25.51 -31.38
N GLU A 131 -52.96 26.29 -31.87
CA GLU A 131 -51.62 25.78 -32.19
C GLU A 131 -50.75 25.85 -30.93
N VAL A 132 -50.07 24.74 -30.60
CA VAL A 132 -49.18 24.68 -29.43
C VAL A 132 -47.79 25.15 -29.83
N ASP A 133 -47.40 26.33 -29.34
CA ASP A 133 -46.05 26.86 -29.49
C ASP A 133 -45.14 26.28 -28.39
N TYR A 134 -44.22 25.41 -28.79
CA TYR A 134 -43.24 24.77 -27.90
C TYR A 134 -41.96 25.59 -27.72
N ASP A 135 -41.76 26.70 -28.46
CA ASP A 135 -40.56 27.54 -28.38
C ASP A 135 -40.49 28.34 -27.05
N HIS A 136 -41.52 28.27 -26.21
CA HIS A 136 -41.57 28.92 -24.89
C HIS A 136 -41.51 27.96 -23.71
N ILE A 137 -41.38 26.65 -23.94
CA ILE A 137 -41.14 25.70 -22.86
C ILE A 137 -39.64 25.64 -22.61
N ASP A 138 -39.18 26.29 -21.55
CA ASP A 138 -37.80 26.18 -21.05
C ASP A 138 -37.69 24.95 -20.11
N PRO A 139 -37.19 23.80 -20.59
CA PRO A 139 -37.05 22.61 -19.75
C PRO A 139 -36.02 22.80 -18.62
N GLY A 140 -35.24 23.88 -18.63
CA GLY A 140 -34.26 24.21 -17.60
C GLY A 140 -34.84 25.00 -16.42
N ARG A 141 -36.09 25.50 -16.48
CA ARG A 141 -36.60 26.50 -15.52
C ARG A 141 -37.85 26.12 -14.73
N THR A 142 -38.17 24.84 -14.64
CA THR A 142 -39.22 24.34 -13.74
C THR A 142 -38.63 23.45 -12.66
N VAL A 143 -37.66 24.00 -11.92
CA VAL A 143 -37.51 23.63 -10.52
C VAL A 143 -38.65 24.36 -9.79
N PRO A 144 -39.65 23.68 -9.21
CA PRO A 144 -40.65 24.36 -8.39
C PRO A 144 -39.92 25.18 -7.34
N SER A 145 -40.37 26.40 -7.00
CA SER A 145 -39.71 27.25 -5.98
C SER A 145 -39.58 26.57 -4.60
N ALA A 146 -40.31 25.47 -4.38
CA ALA A 146 -40.16 24.58 -3.23
C ALA A 146 -38.82 23.80 -3.22
N LEU A 147 -38.17 23.61 -4.36
CA LEU A 147 -36.89 22.92 -4.53
C LEU A 147 -35.70 23.88 -4.67
N GLU A 148 -35.91 25.20 -4.80
CA GLU A 148 -34.84 26.21 -4.81
C GLU A 148 -34.10 26.33 -3.46
N ASN A 149 -34.70 25.82 -2.38
CA ASN A 149 -34.11 25.81 -1.04
C ASN A 149 -33.65 24.41 -0.59
N VAL A 150 -33.63 23.43 -1.51
CA VAL A 150 -33.03 22.13 -1.20
C VAL A 150 -31.53 22.28 -1.36
N ASP A 151 -30.87 22.44 -0.22
CA ASP A 151 -29.42 22.51 -0.12
C ASP A 151 -28.81 21.18 -0.63
N MET A 152 -28.23 21.24 -1.83
CA MET A 152 -27.57 20.09 -2.46
C MET A 152 -26.09 19.98 -2.05
N GLU A 153 -25.57 20.86 -1.18
CA GLU A 153 -24.19 20.80 -0.70
C GLU A 153 -23.93 19.61 0.25
N GLY A 154 -24.97 18.88 0.67
CA GLY A 154 -24.86 17.70 1.53
C GLY A 154 -24.65 16.34 0.82
N PHE A 155 -24.61 16.32 -0.52
CA PHE A 155 -24.49 15.09 -1.32
C PHE A 155 -23.08 14.83 -1.90
N GLU A 156 -22.07 15.53 -1.40
CA GLU A 156 -20.67 15.14 -1.61
C GLU A 156 -20.23 14.16 -0.49
N ALA A 157 -20.49 12.87 -0.70
CA ALA A 157 -19.80 11.76 -0.02
C ALA A 157 -19.83 10.49 -0.88
#